data_AF-A0A0C4EG38-F1
#
_entry.id   AF-A0A0C4EG38-F1
#
_cell.length_a   1.000
_cell.length_b   1.000
_cell.length_c   1.000
_cell.angle_alpha   90.00
_cell.angle_beta   90.00
_cell.angle_gamma   90.00
#
_symmetry.space_group_name_H-M   'P 1'
#
loop_
_entity.id
_entity.type
_entity.pdbx_description
1 polymer ?
#
loop_
_entity_poly.entity_id
_entity_poly.type
_entity_poly.pdbx_seq_one_letter_code
_entity_poly.pdbx_strand_id
1 'polypeptide(L)'
;MGLDEPVVPPFPISDYGTGCMGAIAALTGLYRRATEGGSWHGRVSLLHHDILLFKMGRYPEEVQRMLLQRSSASANGTNGTNGTTKNGHRGEDARGQFLSMTHSNSVDQVSGAALAWMRHKYPAFFERELPGMTERWRSAAYGAEVTVVQPVVRLDGVEFGFARASRPNGSDEATWDGFGGPGDDVRLG
;
A
#
# COMPACT_ATOMS: atom_id res chain seq x y z
N MET A 1 2.08 -17.89 7.73
CA MET A 1 1.76 -19.06 6.90
C MET A 1 2.23 -20.37 7.52
N GLY A 2 3.06 -20.36 8.57
CA GLY A 2 3.42 -21.59 9.30
C GLY A 2 4.31 -22.56 8.50
N LEU A 3 4.80 -22.10 7.35
CA LEU A 3 5.71 -22.83 6.48
C LEU A 3 7.13 -22.71 7.02
N ASP A 4 7.90 -23.79 6.90
CA ASP A 4 9.34 -23.84 7.23
C ASP A 4 10.21 -23.49 6.01
N GLU A 5 9.69 -22.66 5.13
CA GLU A 5 10.37 -22.18 3.92
C GLU A 5 10.23 -20.66 3.79
N PRO A 6 11.13 -20.00 3.02
CA PRO A 6 10.98 -18.59 2.70
C PRO A 6 9.63 -18.32 2.01
N VAL A 7 9.02 -17.19 2.36
CA VAL A 7 7.77 -16.73 1.75
C VAL A 7 7.96 -15.27 1.36
N VAL A 8 7.51 -14.92 0.15
CA VAL A 8 7.52 -13.52 -0.31
C VAL A 8 6.59 -12.69 0.59
N PRO A 9 7.01 -11.49 1.05
CA PRO A 9 6.12 -10.63 1.81
C PRO A 9 4.83 -10.33 1.04
N PRO A 10 3.66 -10.24 1.72
CA PRO A 10 2.36 -10.09 1.07
C PRO A 10 2.23 -8.78 0.26
N PHE A 11 3.03 -7.78 0.61
CA PHE A 11 3.05 -6.45 0.01
C PHE A 11 4.51 -6.04 -0.24
N PRO A 12 4.76 -5.05 -1.11
CA PRO A 12 6.10 -4.54 -1.42
C PRO A 12 6.68 -3.73 -0.24
N ILE A 13 6.98 -4.42 0.86
CA ILE A 13 7.44 -3.82 2.12
C ILE A 13 8.78 -3.11 1.92
N SER A 14 9.71 -3.75 1.19
CA SER A 14 11.03 -3.20 0.93
C SER A 14 10.98 -1.90 0.12
N ASP A 15 10.18 -1.87 -0.95
CA ASP A 15 10.04 -0.70 -1.81
C ASP A 15 9.40 0.46 -1.05
N TYR A 16 8.26 0.21 -0.41
CA TYR A 16 7.53 1.24 0.33
C TYR A 16 8.35 1.77 1.52
N GLY A 17 8.93 0.86 2.30
CA GLY A 17 9.77 1.22 3.45
C GLY A 17 11.01 2.00 3.05
N THR A 18 11.68 1.61 1.97
CA THR A 18 12.86 2.33 1.45
C THR A 18 12.46 3.69 0.87
N GLY A 19 11.30 3.79 0.22
CA GLY A 19 10.75 5.07 -0.23
C GLY A 19 10.52 6.05 0.93
N CYS A 20 9.94 5.58 2.04
CA CYS A 20 9.80 6.37 3.27
C CYS A 20 11.16 6.82 3.82
N MET A 21 12.16 5.95 3.85
CA MET A 21 13.52 6.31 4.25
C MET A 21 14.12 7.39 3.32
N GLY A 22 13.82 7.33 2.01
CA GLY A 22 14.21 8.33 1.02
C GLY A 22 13.58 9.69 1.31
N ALA A 23 12.28 9.73 1.59
CA ALA A 23 11.58 10.94 1.98
C ALA A 23 12.18 11.56 3.26
N ILE A 24 12.44 10.73 4.28
CA ILE A 24 13.10 11.18 5.52
C ILE A 24 14.48 11.77 5.22
N ALA A 25 15.29 11.10 4.38
CA ALA A 25 16.62 11.59 4.02
C ALA A 25 16.56 12.94 3.27
N ALA A 26 15.61 13.11 2.34
CA ALA A 26 15.39 14.35 1.62
C ALA A 26 14.96 15.49 2.56
N LEU A 27 13.96 15.24 3.42
CA LEU A 27 13.49 16.22 4.41
C LEU A 27 14.60 16.61 5.40
N THR A 28 15.41 15.64 5.85
CA THR A 28 16.57 15.88 6.71
C THR A 28 17.61 16.76 6.00
N GLY A 29 17.89 16.50 4.72
CA GLY A 29 18.80 17.32 3.92
C GLY A 29 18.29 18.75 3.74
N LEU A 30 17.00 18.93 3.47
CA LEU A 30 16.37 20.26 3.38
C LEU A 30 16.43 21.02 4.71
N TYR A 31 16.12 20.35 5.82
CA TYR A 31 16.22 20.92 7.16
C TYR A 31 17.64 21.41 7.44
N ARG A 32 18.64 20.53 7.26
CA ARG A 32 20.04 20.90 7.50
C ARG A 32 20.53 22.00 6.57
N ARG A 33 20.12 21.98 5.30
CA ARG A 33 20.41 23.09 4.38
C ARG A 33 19.86 24.42 4.88
N ALA A 34 18.66 24.43 5.46
CA ALA A 34 18.04 25.64 5.99
C ALA A 34 18.69 26.13 7.29
N THR A 35 19.14 25.23 8.16
CA THR A 35 19.68 25.59 9.49
C THR A 35 21.20 25.76 9.52
N GLU A 36 21.93 25.00 8.71
CA GLU A 36 23.39 24.93 8.71
C GLU A 36 24.01 25.41 7.38
N GLY A 37 23.19 25.62 6.34
CA GLY A 37 23.65 25.91 5.00
C GLY A 37 24.20 24.69 4.25
N GLY A 38 24.80 24.92 3.08
CA GLY A 38 25.51 23.89 2.32
C GLY A 38 24.64 22.95 1.48
N SER A 39 25.26 21.88 0.97
CA SER A 39 24.63 20.82 0.20
C SER A 39 24.78 19.49 0.92
N TRP A 40 23.70 18.69 0.93
CA TRP A 40 23.62 17.44 1.67
C TRP A 40 23.33 16.28 0.71
N HIS A 41 23.98 15.14 0.95
CA HIS A 41 23.77 13.91 0.19
C HIS A 41 23.22 12.81 1.10
N GLY A 42 21.95 12.44 0.89
CA GLY A 42 21.31 11.30 1.54
C GLY A 42 21.43 10.05 0.67
N ARG A 43 21.80 8.92 1.27
CA ARG A 43 21.86 7.62 0.59
C ARG A 43 20.79 6.70 1.14
N VAL A 44 20.07 6.02 0.26
CA VAL A 44 19.08 5.00 0.60
C VAL A 44 19.31 3.74 -0.22
N SER A 45 18.99 2.58 0.34
CA SER A 45 19.24 1.29 -0.28
C SER A 45 18.17 0.29 0.16
N LEU A 46 17.55 -0.38 -0.81
CA LEU A 46 16.61 -1.48 -0.58
C LEU A 46 17.23 -2.58 0.29
N LEU A 47 18.42 -3.04 -0.11
CA LEU A 47 19.14 -4.08 0.63
C LEU A 47 19.45 -3.67 2.07
N HIS A 48 19.88 -2.42 2.29
CA HIS A 48 20.19 -1.97 3.64
C HIS A 48 18.94 -1.83 4.51
N HIS A 49 17.81 -1.43 3.93
CA HIS A 49 16.51 -1.44 4.59
C HIS A 49 16.11 -2.86 5.00
N ASP A 50 16.26 -3.84 4.11
CA ASP A 50 15.93 -5.24 4.43
C ASP A 50 16.83 -5.81 5.54
N ILE A 51 18.14 -5.51 5.51
CA ILE A 51 19.07 -5.89 6.59
C ILE A 51 18.65 -5.26 7.92
N LEU A 52 18.16 -4.02 7.91
CA LEU A 52 17.62 -3.38 9.12
C LEU A 52 16.40 -4.14 9.65
N LEU A 53 15.46 -4.54 8.79
CA LEU A 53 14.30 -5.35 9.19
C LEU A 53 14.72 -6.70 9.79
N PHE A 54 15.70 -7.38 9.20
CA PHE A 54 16.25 -8.61 9.77
C PHE A 54 16.86 -8.40 11.16
N LYS A 55 17.58 -7.29 11.37
CA LYS A 55 18.20 -6.95 12.65
C LYS A 55 17.19 -6.65 13.76
N MET A 56 15.99 -6.19 13.43
CA MET A 56 14.92 -5.98 14.41
C MET A 56 14.44 -7.30 15.06
N GLY A 57 14.75 -8.44 14.44
CA GLY A 57 14.39 -9.75 14.95
C GLY A 57 12.90 -10.05 14.84
N ARG A 58 12.48 -11.16 15.45
CA ARG A 58 11.08 -11.59 15.48
C ARG A 58 10.40 -11.06 16.74
N TYR A 59 9.11 -10.80 16.65
CA TYR A 59 8.29 -10.58 17.85
C TYR A 59 8.40 -11.76 18.82
N PRO A 60 8.23 -11.55 20.13
CA PRO A 60 8.12 -12.65 21.11
C PRO A 60 7.05 -13.68 20.72
N GLU A 61 7.23 -14.94 21.14
CA GLU A 61 6.32 -16.04 20.78
C GLU A 61 4.87 -15.79 21.24
N GLU A 62 4.68 -15.14 22.40
CA GLU A 62 3.33 -14.78 22.85
C GLU A 62 2.65 -13.79 21.90
N VAL A 63 3.39 -12.82 21.36
CA VAL A 63 2.87 -11.84 20.40
C VAL A 63 2.55 -12.53 19.07
N GLN A 64 3.44 -13.41 18.59
CA GLN A 64 3.19 -14.19 17.38
C GLN A 64 1.93 -15.06 17.50
N ARG A 65 1.76 -15.77 18.63
CA ARG A 65 0.55 -16.57 18.92
C ARG A 65 -0.70 -15.71 18.98
N MET A 66 -0.65 -14.55 19.66
CA MET A 66 -1.77 -13.62 19.74
C MET A 66 -2.20 -13.14 18.34
N LEU A 67 -1.25 -12.75 17.48
CA LEU A 67 -1.54 -12.31 16.11
C LEU A 67 -2.16 -13.42 15.27
N LEU A 68 -1.65 -14.65 15.38
CA LEU A 68 -2.22 -15.82 14.70
C LEU A 68 -3.64 -16.13 15.19
N GLN A 69 -3.90 -16.12 16.50
CA GLN A 69 -5.24 -16.35 17.07
C GLN A 69 -6.25 -15.28 16.63
N ARG A 70 -5.86 -14.00 16.61
CA ARG A 70 -6.70 -12.91 16.08
C ARG A 70 -6.95 -13.03 14.58
N SER A 71 -6.09 -13.74 13.85
CA SER A 71 -6.27 -14.03 12.43
C SER A 71 -7.21 -15.23 12.17
N SER A 72 -7.32 -16.19 13.10
CA SER A 72 -8.22 -17.34 12.99
C SER A 72 -9.62 -17.07 13.57
N ALA A 73 -9.75 -16.31 14.66
CA ALA A 73 -11.04 -16.07 15.33
C ALA A 73 -12.06 -15.25 14.50
N SER A 74 -11.59 -14.46 13.52
CA SER A 74 -12.46 -13.64 12.67
C SER A 74 -13.19 -14.42 11.57
N ALA A 75 -12.91 -15.72 11.39
CA ALA A 75 -13.53 -16.56 10.36
C ALA A 75 -14.94 -17.06 10.73
N ASN A 76 -15.37 -16.90 11.99
CA ASN A 76 -16.63 -17.45 12.50
C ASN A 76 -17.78 -16.43 12.63
N GLY A 77 -17.66 -15.23 12.06
CA GLY A 77 -18.65 -14.17 12.25
C GLY A 77 -19.03 -13.44 10.97
N THR A 78 -19.98 -13.98 10.20
CA THR A 78 -21.22 -13.33 9.74
C THR A 78 -21.83 -14.07 8.53
N ASN A 79 -23.00 -14.68 8.73
CA ASN A 79 -23.96 -14.97 7.67
C ASN A 79 -24.43 -13.61 7.10
N GLY A 80 -24.12 -13.29 5.84
CA GLY A 80 -24.51 -12.03 5.23
C GLY A 80 -24.40 -12.04 3.70
N THR A 81 -25.52 -12.37 3.05
CA THR A 81 -25.95 -12.03 1.68
C THR A 81 -24.95 -12.13 0.52
N ASN A 82 -25.25 -13.09 -0.38
CA ASN A 82 -24.67 -13.28 -1.72
C ASN A 82 -24.64 -11.97 -2.55
N GLY A 83 -23.50 -11.29 -2.54
CA GLY A 83 -23.13 -10.33 -3.59
C GLY A 83 -22.17 -11.01 -4.56
N THR A 84 -22.65 -11.37 -5.75
CA THR A 84 -21.84 -11.95 -6.82
C THR A 84 -20.87 -10.89 -7.34
N THR A 85 -19.62 -10.90 -6.88
CA THR A 85 -18.54 -10.19 -7.56
C THR A 85 -18.15 -11.02 -8.79
N LYS A 86 -17.94 -10.35 -9.93
CA LYS A 86 -17.68 -10.98 -11.24
C LYS A 86 -16.38 -11.80 -11.35
N ASN A 87 -15.63 -11.99 -10.27
CA ASN A 87 -14.48 -12.89 -10.20
C ASN A 87 -14.70 -13.88 -9.05
N GLY A 88 -15.16 -15.08 -9.39
CA GLY A 88 -15.73 -16.06 -8.47
C GLY A 88 -14.72 -16.78 -7.57
N HIS A 89 -14.30 -16.14 -6.48
CA HIS A 89 -13.65 -16.83 -5.37
C HIS A 89 -14.44 -16.60 -4.07
N ARG A 90 -15.03 -17.69 -3.55
CA ARG A 90 -15.77 -17.72 -2.27
C ARG A 90 -14.81 -17.35 -1.12
N GLY A 91 -15.30 -16.71 -0.06
CA GLY A 91 -14.46 -16.22 1.06
C GLY A 91 -13.56 -17.27 1.75
N GLU A 92 -13.94 -18.56 1.72
CA GLU A 92 -13.08 -19.67 2.20
C GLU A 92 -11.88 -19.94 1.28
N ASP A 93 -12.03 -19.70 -0.02
CA ASP A 93 -10.98 -19.87 -1.05
C ASP A 93 -9.87 -18.82 -0.88
N ALA A 94 -10.23 -17.56 -0.58
CA ALA A 94 -9.25 -16.48 -0.41
C ALA A 94 -8.26 -16.72 0.75
N ARG A 95 -8.73 -17.29 1.87
CA ARG A 95 -7.85 -17.66 3.00
C ARG A 95 -6.93 -18.81 2.62
N GLY A 96 -7.48 -19.83 1.97
CA GLY A 96 -6.72 -21.00 1.51
C GLY A 96 -5.59 -20.59 0.57
N GLN A 97 -5.93 -19.80 -0.45
CA GLN A 97 -4.96 -19.25 -1.40
C GLN A 97 -3.86 -18.42 -0.73
N PHE A 98 -4.22 -17.54 0.21
CA PHE A 98 -3.24 -16.73 0.94
C PHE A 98 -2.30 -17.59 1.81
N LEU A 99 -2.81 -18.65 2.43
CA LEU A 99 -1.99 -19.52 3.29
C LEU A 99 -1.17 -20.55 2.51
N SER A 100 -1.52 -20.84 1.26
CA SER A 100 -0.79 -21.77 0.38
C SER A 100 0.33 -21.10 -0.43
N MET A 101 0.60 -19.80 -0.24
CA MET A 101 1.61 -19.09 -1.01
C MET A 101 3.03 -19.50 -0.58
N THR A 102 3.92 -19.60 -1.56
CA THR A 102 5.32 -20.00 -1.39
C THR A 102 6.25 -18.96 -2.01
N HIS A 103 7.56 -19.17 -1.88
CA HIS A 103 8.58 -18.33 -2.52
C HIS A 103 8.48 -18.27 -4.06
N SER A 104 7.82 -19.24 -4.70
CA SER A 104 7.71 -19.31 -6.17
C SER A 104 6.59 -18.43 -6.74
N ASN A 105 5.76 -17.80 -5.89
CA ASN A 105 4.70 -16.92 -6.36
C ASN A 105 5.23 -15.53 -6.72
N SER A 106 4.68 -14.96 -7.79
CA SER A 106 4.96 -13.57 -8.19
C SER A 106 4.37 -12.57 -7.20
N VAL A 107 4.90 -11.33 -7.20
CA VAL A 107 4.37 -10.23 -6.39
C VAL A 107 2.89 -9.99 -6.66
N ASP A 108 2.46 -10.05 -7.92
CA ASP A 108 1.06 -9.84 -8.30
C ASP A 108 0.13 -10.91 -7.70
N GLN A 109 0.56 -12.18 -7.73
CA GLN A 109 -0.20 -13.28 -7.11
C GLN A 109 -0.27 -13.10 -5.59
N VAL A 110 0.87 -12.78 -4.98
CA VAL A 110 1.00 -12.66 -3.53
C VAL A 110 0.18 -11.49 -2.99
N SER A 111 0.33 -10.30 -3.60
CA SER A 111 -0.43 -9.12 -3.24
C SER A 111 -1.91 -9.24 -3.57
N GLY A 112 -2.27 -9.90 -4.68
CA GLY A 112 -3.66 -10.19 -5.03
C GLY A 112 -4.36 -11.04 -3.99
N ALA A 113 -3.76 -12.17 -3.58
CA ALA A 113 -4.32 -13.04 -2.55
C ALA A 113 -4.38 -12.35 -1.18
N ALA A 114 -3.34 -11.60 -0.80
CA ALA A 114 -3.34 -10.81 0.43
C ALA A 114 -4.48 -9.79 0.47
N LEU A 115 -4.67 -9.06 -0.64
CA LEU A 115 -5.72 -8.05 -0.77
C LEU A 115 -7.12 -8.67 -0.74
N ALA A 116 -7.32 -9.80 -1.42
CA ALA A 116 -8.59 -10.53 -1.41
C ALA A 116 -8.94 -10.98 0.02
N TRP A 117 -7.97 -11.51 0.76
CA TRP A 117 -8.17 -11.90 2.15
C TRP A 117 -8.46 -10.69 3.05
N MET A 118 -7.77 -9.57 2.88
CA MET A 118 -8.04 -8.34 3.62
C MET A 118 -9.46 -7.81 3.36
N ARG A 119 -9.93 -7.81 2.11
CA ARG A 119 -11.30 -7.42 1.75
C ARG A 119 -12.34 -8.27 2.44
N HIS A 120 -12.11 -9.58 2.51
CA HIS A 120 -13.01 -10.49 3.19
C HIS A 120 -13.01 -10.24 4.71
N LYS A 121 -11.85 -10.09 5.33
CA LYS A 121 -11.73 -9.96 6.79
C LYS A 121 -12.16 -8.59 7.31
N TYR A 122 -11.89 -7.54 6.56
CA TYR A 122 -12.14 -6.16 6.97
C TYR A 122 -12.86 -5.39 5.85
N PRO A 123 -14.10 -5.76 5.52
CA PRO A 123 -14.84 -5.14 4.42
C PRO A 123 -14.98 -3.62 4.59
N ALA A 124 -15.07 -3.15 5.83
CA ALA A 124 -15.14 -1.73 6.16
C ALA A 124 -13.94 -0.92 5.62
N PHE A 125 -12.73 -1.48 5.55
CA PHE A 125 -11.56 -0.79 4.97
C PHE A 125 -11.63 -0.63 3.45
N PHE A 126 -12.55 -1.33 2.79
CA PHE A 126 -12.72 -1.34 1.33
C PHE A 126 -14.09 -0.83 0.92
N GLU A 127 -14.78 -0.13 1.83
CA GLU A 127 -15.92 0.69 1.47
C GLU A 127 -15.53 1.66 0.35
N ARG A 128 -16.50 2.01 -0.48
CA ARG A 128 -16.27 2.85 -1.67
C ARG A 128 -15.63 4.20 -1.29
N GLU A 129 -15.89 4.65 -0.07
CA GLU A 129 -15.36 5.88 0.48
C GLU A 129 -15.14 5.72 1.98
N LEU A 130 -13.95 6.08 2.44
CA LEU A 130 -13.63 6.26 3.85
C LEU A 130 -13.58 7.78 4.11
N PRO A 131 -14.63 8.37 4.72
CA PRO A 131 -14.74 9.81 4.89
C PRO A 131 -13.52 10.39 5.61
N GLY A 132 -12.90 11.41 5.01
CA GLY A 132 -11.72 12.09 5.54
C GLY A 132 -10.42 11.29 5.47
N MET A 133 -10.42 10.09 4.85
CA MET A 133 -9.23 9.27 4.65
C MET A 133 -8.94 9.02 3.18
N THR A 134 -9.97 8.90 2.34
CA THR A 134 -9.82 8.59 0.92
C THR A 134 -10.59 9.54 0.05
N GLU A 135 -10.15 9.70 -1.19
CA GLU A 135 -10.87 10.40 -2.24
C GLU A 135 -10.90 9.59 -3.52
N ARG A 136 -11.90 9.86 -4.37
CA ARG A 136 -12.14 9.11 -5.59
C ARG A 136 -11.80 9.94 -6.82
N TRP A 137 -11.34 9.25 -7.85
CA TRP A 137 -11.00 9.83 -9.13
C TRP A 137 -11.43 8.89 -10.25
N ARG A 138 -11.82 9.45 -11.40
CA ARG A 138 -11.87 8.72 -12.67
C ARG A 138 -10.54 8.95 -13.38
N SER A 139 -9.75 7.89 -13.50
CA SER A 139 -8.46 7.90 -14.18
C SER A 139 -8.66 7.55 -15.65
N ALA A 140 -8.29 8.47 -16.55
CA ALA A 140 -8.32 8.23 -17.98
C ALA A 140 -7.32 7.15 -18.39
N ALA A 141 -6.12 7.15 -17.78
CA ALA A 141 -5.07 6.20 -18.13
C ALA A 141 -5.35 4.76 -17.67
N TYR A 142 -6.05 4.57 -16.55
CA TYR A 142 -6.56 3.25 -16.18
C TYR A 142 -7.90 2.91 -16.84
N GLY A 143 -8.62 3.90 -17.40
CA GLY A 143 -9.99 3.74 -17.85
C GLY A 143 -10.95 3.33 -16.74
N ALA A 144 -10.67 3.70 -15.49
CA ALA A 144 -11.36 3.20 -14.30
C ALA A 144 -11.51 4.24 -13.20
N GLU A 145 -12.45 4.00 -12.28
CA GLU A 145 -12.48 4.72 -11.00
C GLU A 145 -11.41 4.17 -10.07
N VAL A 146 -10.64 5.07 -9.48
CA VAL A 146 -9.58 4.76 -8.52
C VAL A 146 -9.87 5.50 -7.21
N THR A 147 -9.52 4.86 -6.10
CA THR A 147 -9.60 5.45 -4.76
C THR A 147 -8.17 5.62 -4.24
N VAL A 148 -7.84 6.82 -3.79
CA VAL A 148 -6.52 7.16 -3.24
C VAL A 148 -6.65 7.64 -1.80
N VAL A 149 -5.59 7.45 -1.01
CA VAL A 149 -5.52 7.96 0.37
C VAL A 149 -5.22 9.45 0.32
N GLN A 150 -6.01 10.25 1.05
CA GLN A 150 -5.82 11.69 1.16
C GLN A 150 -4.51 12.00 1.91
N PRO A 151 -3.90 13.17 1.68
CA PRO A 151 -2.77 13.60 2.46
C PRO A 151 -3.05 13.53 3.96
N VAL A 152 -2.14 12.88 4.70
CA VAL A 152 -2.27 12.67 6.15
C VAL A 152 -1.79 13.86 6.99
N VAL A 153 -1.27 14.90 6.33
CA VAL A 153 -0.75 16.13 6.96
C VAL A 153 -1.40 17.32 6.27
N ARG A 154 -1.81 18.31 7.08
CA ARG A 154 -2.22 19.64 6.62
C ARG A 154 -1.24 20.66 7.18
N LEU A 155 -0.76 21.56 6.32
CA LEU A 155 0.08 22.68 6.71
C LEU A 155 -0.54 23.97 6.20
N ASP A 156 -0.65 24.97 7.08
CA ASP A 156 -1.27 26.24 6.73
C ASP A 156 -0.46 26.96 5.64
N GLY A 157 -1.16 27.48 4.64
CA GLY A 157 -0.54 28.17 3.49
C GLY A 157 0.07 27.23 2.44
N VAL A 158 -0.03 25.91 2.60
CA VAL A 158 0.47 24.93 1.62
C VAL A 158 -0.67 24.00 1.19
N GLU A 159 -0.92 23.95 -0.11
CA GLU A 159 -1.87 22.99 -0.68
C GLU A 159 -1.21 21.60 -0.75
N PHE A 160 -1.78 20.63 -0.04
CA PHE A 160 -1.43 19.22 -0.15
C PHE A 160 -2.57 18.47 -0.82
N GLY A 161 -2.25 17.73 -1.87
CA GLY A 161 -3.24 16.96 -2.61
C GLY A 161 -2.68 16.44 -3.92
N PHE A 162 -3.58 15.86 -4.71
CA PHE A 162 -3.29 15.39 -6.05
C PHE A 162 -3.95 16.32 -7.06
N ALA A 163 -3.19 16.74 -8.06
CA ALA A 163 -3.75 17.48 -9.20
C ALA A 163 -4.41 16.55 -10.23
N ARG A 164 -4.10 15.25 -10.20
CA ARG A 164 -4.49 14.22 -11.17
C ARG A 164 -4.78 12.88 -10.49
N ALA A 165 -5.45 11.98 -11.21
CA ALA A 165 -5.67 10.62 -10.73
C ALA A 165 -4.37 9.79 -10.77
N SER A 166 -4.37 8.63 -10.11
CA SER A 166 -3.29 7.64 -10.29
C SER A 166 -3.26 7.11 -11.71
N ARG A 167 -2.06 6.78 -12.22
CA ARG A 167 -1.83 6.33 -13.59
C ARG A 167 -0.70 5.29 -13.66
N PRO A 168 -0.71 4.36 -14.63
CA PRO A 168 0.42 3.44 -14.87
C PRO A 168 1.72 4.19 -15.22
N ASN A 169 2.87 3.58 -14.92
CA ASN A 169 4.17 4.07 -15.36
C ASN A 169 4.22 4.16 -16.89
N GLY A 170 4.75 5.28 -17.41
CA GLY A 170 4.86 5.53 -18.85
C GLY A 170 3.58 6.02 -19.53
N SER A 171 2.54 6.37 -18.76
CA SER A 171 1.30 6.94 -19.30
C SER A 171 1.44 8.37 -19.83
N ASP A 172 2.49 9.07 -19.41
CA ASP A 172 2.78 10.46 -19.75
C ASP A 172 4.05 10.55 -20.57
N GLU A 173 4.10 11.53 -21.47
CA GLU A 173 5.33 11.87 -22.17
C GLU A 173 6.39 12.42 -21.21
N ALA A 174 7.66 12.19 -21.52
CA ALA A 174 8.80 12.67 -20.74
C ALA A 174 9.05 14.18 -20.98
N THR A 175 8.11 15.03 -20.55
CA THR A 175 8.15 16.48 -20.72
C THR A 175 7.98 17.22 -19.39
N TRP A 176 8.55 18.43 -19.30
CA TRP A 176 8.31 19.36 -18.20
C TRP A 176 6.98 20.11 -18.38
N ASP A 177 6.57 20.30 -19.63
CA ASP A 177 5.37 21.02 -20.03
C ASP A 177 4.19 20.05 -20.11
N GLY A 178 3.73 19.58 -18.95
CA GLY A 178 2.70 18.54 -18.95
C GLY A 178 2.10 18.18 -17.60
N PHE A 179 2.51 18.81 -16.50
CA PHE A 179 2.07 18.46 -15.14
C PHE A 179 0.92 19.33 -14.60
N GLY A 180 0.47 20.34 -15.35
CA GLY A 180 -0.58 21.26 -14.89
C GLY A 180 -1.99 20.69 -15.02
N GLY A 181 -2.83 20.91 -14.00
CA GLY A 181 -4.26 20.58 -14.00
C GLY A 181 -4.57 19.07 -14.07
N PRO A 182 -5.86 18.68 -14.07
CA PRO A 182 -6.27 17.29 -14.04
C PRO A 182 -6.09 16.54 -15.37
N GLY A 183 -5.83 17.24 -16.49
CA GLY A 183 -5.88 16.63 -17.81
C GLY A 183 -7.29 16.08 -18.08
N ASP A 184 -7.37 14.81 -18.50
CA ASP A 184 -8.63 14.08 -18.73
C ASP A 184 -9.16 13.38 -17.47
N ASP A 185 -8.43 13.45 -16.35
CA ASP A 185 -8.86 12.85 -15.10
C ASP A 185 -9.94 13.70 -14.42
N VAL A 186 -10.82 13.06 -13.66
CA VAL A 186 -11.90 13.76 -12.95
C VAL A 186 -11.92 13.36 -11.48
N ARG A 187 -11.74 14.31 -10.57
CA ARG A 187 -11.96 14.09 -9.14
C ARG A 187 -13.46 13.90 -8.90
N LEU A 188 -13.81 12.78 -8.28
CA LEU A 188 -15.19 12.41 -7.97
C LEU A 188 -15.50 12.87 -6.55
N GLY A 189 -16.60 13.61 -6.39
CA GLY A 189 -17.13 14.05 -5.10
C GLY A 189 -17.78 12.94 -4.30
#